data_AF-A0A381EKM6-F1
#
_entry.id   AF-A0A381EKM6-F1
#
_cell.length_a   1.000
_cell.length_b   1.000
_cell.length_c   1.000
_cell.angle_alpha   90.00
_cell.angle_beta   90.00
_cell.angle_gamma   90.00
#
_symmetry.space_group_name_H-M   'P 1'
#
loop_
_entity.id
_entity.type
_entity.pdbx_description
1 polymer ?
#
loop_
_entity_poly.entity_id
_entity_poly.type
_entity_poly.pdbx_seq_one_letter_code
_entity_poly.pdbx_strand_id
1 'polypeptide(L)'
;MIENIKASKLRAEFDTSFMDRAIYPDGGILFLKKKDEPNFAKVLLITEAKRQGTNDERAKEGRKKQATGNAIERLGKNLTGIKAMLNHEKITPFVCFGWGCDFAPSEKTVLAKLNVLNEFYYLNKTYIFKTDGNSNFNYFSPVSMYFREEKWEADEMFHICKEIAETSLRYYIF
;
A
#
# COMPACT_ATOMS: atom_id res chain seq x y z
N MET A 1 6.30 14.23 -0.54
CA MET A 1 5.17 13.97 0.37
C MET A 1 4.67 15.24 1.05
N ILE A 2 5.47 15.91 1.90
CA ILE A 2 5.02 17.12 2.64
C ILE A 2 4.48 18.22 1.71
N GLU A 3 5.15 18.52 0.60
CA GLU A 3 4.66 19.53 -0.36
C GLU A 3 3.28 19.18 -0.96
N ASN A 4 2.99 17.90 -1.18
CA ASN A 4 1.67 17.46 -1.63
C ASN A 4 0.60 17.62 -0.53
N ILE A 5 0.96 17.40 0.73
CA ILE A 5 0.06 17.68 1.86
C ILE A 5 -0.20 19.19 1.98
N LYS A 6 0.83 20.03 1.85
CA LYS A 6 0.71 21.50 1.88
C LYS A 6 -0.21 22.02 0.76
N ALA A 7 -0.19 21.40 -0.42
CA ALA A 7 -1.04 21.79 -1.53
C ALA A 7 -2.55 21.72 -1.20
N SER A 8 -2.96 20.87 -0.25
CA SER A 8 -4.35 20.80 0.22
C SER A 8 -4.79 22.01 1.05
N LYS A 9 -3.84 22.74 1.66
CA LYS A 9 -4.08 23.83 2.63
C LYS A 9 -4.94 23.44 3.85
N LEU A 10 -5.12 22.14 4.12
CA LEU A 10 -5.93 21.64 5.25
C LEU A 10 -5.12 21.49 6.55
N ARG A 11 -3.82 21.21 6.45
CA ARG A 11 -2.93 20.99 7.61
C ARG A 11 -2.00 22.18 7.80
N ALA A 12 -1.88 22.66 9.03
CA ALA A 12 -1.08 23.84 9.37
C ALA A 12 0.31 23.50 9.93
N GLU A 13 0.48 22.35 10.60
CA GLU A 13 1.70 22.03 11.35
C GLU A 13 2.51 20.91 10.70
N PHE A 14 3.82 21.13 10.54
CA PHE A 14 4.76 20.19 9.95
C PHE A 14 6.11 20.25 10.67
N ASP A 15 6.63 19.08 11.04
CA ASP A 15 8.05 18.92 11.33
C ASP A 15 8.81 18.76 10.01
N THR A 16 9.79 19.63 9.75
CA THR A 16 10.60 19.67 8.53
C THR A 16 12.04 19.23 8.76
N SER A 17 12.36 18.70 9.95
CA SER A 17 13.71 18.27 10.32
C SER A 17 14.23 17.07 9.50
N PHE A 18 13.35 16.37 8.77
CA PHE A 18 13.65 15.11 8.08
C PHE A 18 13.30 15.14 6.58
N MET A 19 13.36 16.32 5.94
CA MET A 19 13.02 16.50 4.53
C MET A 19 13.96 15.76 3.55
N ASP A 20 15.13 15.32 4.02
CA ASP A 20 16.11 14.49 3.28
C ASP A 20 15.69 13.02 3.19
N ARG A 21 14.67 12.59 3.96
CA ARG A 21 14.20 11.21 3.99
C ARG A 21 13.11 10.95 2.97
N ALA A 22 13.19 9.79 2.33
CA ALA A 22 12.26 9.35 1.30
C ALA A 22 11.80 7.91 1.51
N ILE A 23 10.67 7.58 0.90
CA ILE A 23 10.16 6.22 0.76
C ILE A 23 10.37 5.83 -0.71
N TYR A 24 10.83 4.61 -0.94
CA TYR A 24 11.03 4.02 -2.25
C TYR A 24 10.23 2.72 -2.31
N PRO A 25 8.97 2.76 -2.80
CA PRO A 25 8.16 1.55 -2.96
C PRO A 25 8.81 0.62 -3.98
N ASP A 26 8.87 -0.68 -3.68
CA ASP A 26 9.65 -1.65 -4.48
C ASP A 26 9.18 -1.74 -5.94
N GLY A 27 7.89 -1.56 -6.22
CA GLY A 27 7.34 -1.57 -7.58
C GLY A 27 7.17 -0.17 -8.20
N GLY A 28 7.54 0.89 -7.48
CA GLY A 28 7.51 2.26 -7.98
C GLY A 28 6.14 2.94 -7.92
N ILE A 29 6.06 4.12 -8.57
CA ILE A 29 4.90 5.02 -8.54
C ILE A 29 4.57 5.48 -9.96
N LEU A 30 3.31 5.36 -10.35
CA LEU A 30 2.78 5.90 -11.60
C LEU A 30 2.11 7.26 -11.35
N PHE A 31 2.52 8.27 -12.12
CA PHE A 31 1.96 9.62 -12.03
C PHE A 31 1.22 10.01 -13.32
N LEU A 32 0.09 10.69 -13.15
CA LEU A 32 -0.55 11.49 -14.19
C LEU A 32 0.09 12.87 -14.23
N LYS A 33 0.56 13.26 -15.41
CA LYS A 33 1.15 14.57 -15.70
C LYS A 33 0.34 15.27 -16.78
N LYS A 34 0.19 16.59 -16.64
CA LYS A 34 -0.29 17.44 -17.72
C LYS A 34 0.88 17.85 -18.60
N LYS A 35 0.65 17.96 -19.91
CA LYS A 35 1.70 18.34 -20.87
C LYS A 35 2.14 19.79 -20.70
N ASP A 36 1.22 20.65 -20.33
CA ASP A 36 1.34 22.11 -20.22
C ASP A 36 1.59 22.61 -18.79
N GLU A 37 1.42 21.76 -17.78
CA GLU A 37 1.60 22.11 -16.37
C GLU A 37 2.60 21.14 -15.70
N PRO A 38 3.91 21.42 -15.75
CA PRO A 38 4.96 20.49 -15.27
C PRO A 38 4.83 20.10 -13.78
N ASN A 39 4.32 21.04 -12.98
CA ASN A 39 4.11 20.87 -11.54
C ASN A 39 2.85 20.07 -11.20
N PHE A 40 1.93 19.87 -12.16
CA PHE A 40 0.79 19.01 -11.97
C PHE A 40 1.24 17.55 -11.91
N ALA A 41 0.97 16.89 -10.80
CA ALA A 41 1.21 15.47 -10.62
C ALA A 41 0.11 14.86 -9.76
N LYS A 42 -0.57 13.84 -10.28
CA LYS A 42 -1.51 13.02 -9.51
C LYS A 42 -1.05 11.58 -9.48
N VAL A 43 -1.20 10.92 -8.34
CA VAL A 43 -0.78 9.52 -8.18
C VAL A 43 -1.85 8.63 -8.77
N LEU A 44 -1.49 7.81 -9.75
CA LEU A 44 -2.40 6.81 -10.33
C LEU A 44 -2.24 5.44 -9.69
N LEU A 45 -1.03 5.10 -9.26
CA LEU A 45 -0.72 3.80 -8.66
C LEU A 45 0.58 3.89 -7.86
N ILE A 46 0.60 3.29 -6.67
CA ILE A 46 1.81 2.98 -5.91
C ILE A 46 1.83 1.47 -5.70
N THR A 47 2.95 0.82 -6.01
CA THR A 47 3.07 -0.62 -5.88
C THR A 47 4.20 -1.02 -4.95
N GLU A 48 3.97 -2.06 -4.16
CA GLU A 48 4.90 -2.60 -3.18
C GLU A 48 4.86 -4.13 -3.24
N ALA A 49 5.99 -4.78 -3.01
CA ALA A 49 6.10 -6.23 -2.96
C ALA A 49 6.77 -6.68 -1.66
N LYS A 50 6.30 -7.75 -1.02
CA LYS A 50 6.87 -8.28 0.23
C LYS A 50 6.92 -9.80 0.23
N ARG A 51 8.12 -10.36 0.42
CA ARG A 51 8.31 -11.79 0.64
C ARG A 51 8.56 -12.05 2.13
N GLN A 52 7.83 -13.00 2.73
CA GLN A 52 8.08 -13.41 4.12
C GLN A 52 7.79 -14.91 4.32
N GLY A 53 8.58 -15.55 5.17
CA GLY A 53 8.51 -16.99 5.41
C GLY A 53 9.43 -17.76 4.46
N THR A 54 10.29 -18.57 5.04
CA THR A 54 11.21 -19.50 4.34
C THR A 54 11.21 -20.88 4.98
N ASN A 55 10.29 -21.15 5.91
CA ASN A 55 10.26 -22.39 6.67
C ASN A 55 9.93 -23.61 5.79
N ASP A 56 9.21 -23.40 4.69
CA ASP A 56 8.97 -24.37 3.63
C ASP A 56 10.26 -24.75 2.89
N GLU A 57 11.09 -23.78 2.51
CA GLU A 57 12.41 -24.00 1.91
C GLU A 57 13.35 -24.70 2.90
N ARG A 58 13.35 -24.26 4.16
CA ARG A 58 14.16 -24.88 5.22
C ARG A 58 13.76 -26.33 5.47
N ALA A 59 12.48 -26.66 5.45
CA ALA A 59 12.00 -28.03 5.59
C ALA A 59 12.51 -28.92 4.44
N LYS A 60 12.49 -28.41 3.21
CA LYS A 60 13.05 -29.11 2.03
C LYS A 60 14.56 -29.34 2.16
N GLU A 61 15.27 -28.41 2.81
CA GLU A 61 16.71 -28.52 3.10
C GLU A 61 17.03 -29.32 4.39
N GLY A 62 16.03 -29.89 5.07
CA GLY A 62 16.22 -30.61 6.34
C GLY A 62 16.65 -29.73 7.52
N ARG A 63 16.45 -28.41 7.43
CA ARG A 63 16.80 -27.44 8.48
C ARG A 63 15.68 -27.26 9.48
N LYS A 64 16.03 -26.91 10.72
CA LYS A 64 15.07 -26.65 11.80
C LYS A 64 14.18 -25.43 11.49
N LYS A 65 12.93 -25.47 11.95
CA LYS A 65 11.97 -24.36 11.86
C LYS A 65 12.51 -23.11 12.57
N GLN A 66 12.34 -21.97 11.94
CA GLN A 66 12.61 -20.63 12.48
C GLN A 66 11.33 -20.00 13.00
N ALA A 67 11.46 -19.15 14.01
CA ALA A 67 10.35 -18.35 14.49
C ALA A 67 9.90 -17.34 13.43
N THR A 68 8.59 -17.12 13.33
CA THR A 68 7.97 -16.14 12.42
C THR A 68 8.40 -14.72 12.83
N GLY A 69 8.94 -13.97 11.86
CA GLY A 69 9.44 -12.61 12.09
C GLY A 69 8.36 -11.52 11.97
N ASN A 70 8.74 -10.29 12.34
CA ASN A 70 7.87 -9.11 12.28
C ASN A 70 8.16 -8.20 11.07
N ALA A 71 8.82 -8.72 10.04
CA ALA A 71 9.29 -7.90 8.92
C ALA A 71 8.16 -7.15 8.19
N ILE A 72 6.96 -7.76 8.14
CA ILE A 72 5.76 -7.18 7.53
C ILE A 72 5.28 -5.90 8.20
N GLU A 73 5.53 -5.69 9.50
CA GLU A 73 5.10 -4.47 10.22
C GLU A 73 5.77 -3.22 9.64
N ARG A 74 6.93 -3.37 8.99
CA ARG A 74 7.62 -2.26 8.31
C ARG A 74 6.83 -1.70 7.13
N LEU A 75 5.89 -2.46 6.57
CA LEU A 75 4.92 -1.96 5.59
C LEU A 75 4.11 -0.78 6.16
N GLY A 76 3.82 -0.80 7.46
CA GLY A 76 3.07 0.24 8.15
C GLY A 76 3.71 1.62 8.01
N LYS A 77 5.04 1.72 8.08
CA LYS A 77 5.75 3.00 7.89
C LYS A 77 5.46 3.62 6.51
N ASN A 78 5.57 2.80 5.46
CA ASN A 78 5.31 3.26 4.09
C ASN A 78 3.84 3.65 3.93
N LEU A 79 2.94 2.80 4.44
CA LEU A 79 1.50 3.00 4.37
C LEU A 79 1.05 4.28 5.08
N THR A 80 1.56 4.55 6.29
CA THR A 80 1.26 5.79 7.03
C THR A 80 1.69 7.02 6.24
N GLY A 81 2.89 7.01 5.65
CA GLY A 81 3.38 8.12 4.82
C GLY A 81 2.51 8.36 3.58
N ILE A 82 2.12 7.29 2.90
CA ILE A 82 1.28 7.35 1.69
C ILE A 82 -0.13 7.84 2.02
N LYS A 83 -0.78 7.28 3.06
CA LYS A 83 -2.10 7.71 3.53
C LYS A 83 -2.08 9.18 3.94
N ALA A 84 -1.04 9.62 4.66
CA ALA A 84 -0.90 11.02 5.05
C ALA A 84 -0.73 11.94 3.83
N MET A 85 0.08 11.54 2.85
CA MET A 85 0.27 12.29 1.59
C MET A 85 -1.06 12.48 0.86
N LEU A 86 -1.84 11.39 0.73
CA LEU A 86 -3.08 11.36 -0.03
C LEU A 86 -4.32 11.66 0.83
N ASN A 87 -4.16 12.20 2.04
CA ASN A 87 -5.29 12.37 2.96
C ASN A 87 -6.38 13.32 2.41
N HIS A 88 -5.97 14.30 1.59
CA HIS A 88 -6.87 15.26 0.96
C HIS A 88 -7.59 14.71 -0.29
N GLU A 89 -7.14 13.59 -0.85
CA GLU A 89 -7.77 12.92 -1.98
C GLU A 89 -8.88 11.98 -1.50
N LYS A 90 -9.87 11.67 -2.34
CA LYS A 90 -10.87 10.63 -2.02
C LYS A 90 -10.38 9.21 -2.28
N ILE A 91 -9.21 9.07 -2.91
CA ILE A 91 -8.61 7.79 -3.27
C ILE A 91 -7.22 7.60 -2.62
N THR A 92 -6.84 6.35 -2.41
CA THR A 92 -5.48 5.93 -2.04
C THR A 92 -5.09 4.76 -2.94
N PRO A 93 -4.59 5.01 -4.16
CA PRO A 93 -4.32 3.96 -5.14
C PRO A 93 -3.00 3.24 -4.84
N PHE A 94 -3.01 2.46 -3.77
CA PHE A 94 -1.88 1.68 -3.31
C PHE A 94 -2.23 0.19 -3.38
N VAL A 95 -1.27 -0.59 -3.86
CA VAL A 95 -1.33 -2.05 -3.82
C VAL A 95 -0.04 -2.64 -3.26
N CYS A 96 -0.18 -3.59 -2.33
CA CYS A 96 0.93 -4.41 -1.86
C CYS A 96 0.64 -5.88 -2.19
N PHE A 97 1.59 -6.53 -2.87
CA PHE A 97 1.59 -7.96 -3.10
C PHE A 97 2.55 -8.64 -2.13
N GLY A 98 2.11 -9.68 -1.44
CA GLY A 98 2.98 -10.51 -0.63
C GLY A 98 2.82 -11.99 -0.84
N TRP A 99 3.92 -12.71 -0.69
CA TRP A 99 3.98 -14.16 -0.83
C TRP A 99 4.98 -14.84 0.11
N GLY A 100 4.76 -16.13 0.33
CA GLY A 100 5.57 -17.01 1.17
C GLY A 100 4.78 -17.66 2.32
N CYS A 101 5.37 -18.68 2.95
CA CYS A 101 4.66 -19.57 3.89
C CYS A 101 4.05 -18.83 5.09
N ASP A 102 4.59 -17.68 5.49
CA ASP A 102 4.07 -16.87 6.60
C ASP A 102 2.72 -16.19 6.25
N PHE A 103 2.31 -16.20 4.98
CA PHE A 103 1.03 -15.67 4.51
C PHE A 103 0.03 -16.78 4.12
N ALA A 104 0.34 -18.04 4.43
CA ALA A 104 -0.61 -19.12 4.22
C ALA A 104 -1.92 -18.88 5.00
N PRO A 105 -3.08 -19.33 4.51
CA PRO A 105 -4.36 -19.13 5.19
C PRO A 105 -4.41 -19.64 6.64
N SER A 106 -3.56 -20.62 6.98
CA SER A 106 -3.39 -21.13 8.34
C SER A 106 -2.61 -20.19 9.29
N GLU A 107 -1.84 -19.24 8.77
CA GLU A 107 -0.94 -18.37 9.53
C GLU A 107 -1.66 -17.12 10.06
N LYS A 108 -2.30 -17.26 11.22
CA LYS A 108 -3.13 -16.20 11.82
C LYS A 108 -2.34 -14.98 12.29
N THR A 109 -1.12 -15.16 12.79
CA THR A 109 -0.36 -14.07 13.43
C THR A 109 0.03 -12.98 12.45
N VAL A 110 0.51 -13.34 11.26
CA VAL A 110 0.94 -12.38 10.25
C VAL A 110 -0.27 -11.75 9.55
N LEU A 111 -1.28 -12.55 9.21
CA LEU A 111 -2.53 -12.06 8.62
C LEU A 111 -3.28 -11.08 9.52
N ALA A 112 -3.29 -11.30 10.84
CA ALA A 112 -3.87 -10.36 11.79
C ALA A 112 -3.17 -8.99 11.77
N LYS A 113 -1.83 -8.96 11.67
CA LYS A 113 -1.08 -7.70 11.57
C LYS A 113 -1.40 -6.95 10.28
N LEU A 114 -1.48 -7.67 9.16
CA LEU A 114 -1.88 -7.10 7.88
C LEU A 114 -3.30 -6.52 7.93
N ASN A 115 -4.23 -7.24 8.57
CA ASN A 115 -5.59 -6.75 8.75
C ASN A 115 -5.62 -5.46 9.60
N VAL A 116 -4.85 -5.37 10.69
CA VAL A 116 -4.71 -4.12 11.46
C VAL A 116 -4.11 -2.99 10.61
N LEU A 117 -3.05 -3.27 9.84
CA LEU A 117 -2.45 -2.28 8.94
C LEU A 117 -3.44 -1.76 7.88
N ASN A 118 -4.37 -2.62 7.44
CA ASN A 118 -5.43 -2.26 6.52
C ASN A 118 -6.71 -1.77 7.23
N GLU A 119 -6.61 -1.25 8.46
CA GLU A 119 -7.76 -0.69 9.21
C GLU A 119 -8.91 -1.70 9.40
N PHE A 120 -8.56 -2.97 9.60
CA PHE A 120 -9.47 -4.10 9.76
C PHE A 120 -10.32 -4.45 8.52
N TYR A 121 -10.08 -3.80 7.38
CA TYR A 121 -10.70 -4.18 6.12
C TYR A 121 -10.14 -5.50 5.58
N TYR A 122 -10.91 -6.15 4.71
CA TYR A 122 -10.55 -7.44 4.14
C TYR A 122 -9.21 -7.37 3.38
N LEU A 123 -8.42 -8.43 3.53
CA LEU A 123 -7.27 -8.67 2.64
C LEU A 123 -7.77 -9.28 1.32
N ASN A 124 -6.92 -9.28 0.31
CA ASN A 124 -7.20 -9.85 -1.02
C ASN A 124 -8.43 -9.24 -1.71
N LYS A 125 -8.68 -7.95 -1.49
CA LYS A 125 -9.76 -7.18 -2.10
C LYS A 125 -9.23 -5.83 -2.61
N THR A 126 -9.71 -5.41 -3.78
CA THR A 126 -9.36 -4.11 -4.35
C THR A 126 -10.01 -2.99 -3.54
N TYR A 127 -9.19 -2.11 -2.98
CA TYR A 127 -9.60 -0.84 -2.38
C TYR A 127 -8.84 0.30 -3.04
N ILE A 128 -9.60 1.33 -3.41
CA ILE A 128 -9.08 2.54 -4.07
C ILE A 128 -9.70 3.76 -3.40
N PHE A 129 -11.03 3.76 -3.22
CA PHE A 129 -11.75 4.83 -2.56
C PHE A 129 -11.71 4.70 -1.04
N LYS A 130 -11.59 5.85 -0.39
CA LYS A 130 -11.82 5.98 1.05
C LYS A 130 -13.29 5.74 1.37
N THR A 131 -13.58 5.18 2.54
CA THR A 131 -14.92 4.74 2.91
C THR A 131 -15.19 4.98 4.40
N ASP A 132 -16.46 4.80 4.80
CA ASP A 132 -16.91 4.77 6.20
C ASP A 132 -16.52 6.01 7.02
N GLY A 133 -16.65 7.21 6.43
CA GLY A 133 -16.49 8.52 7.09
C GLY A 133 -17.57 9.52 6.68
N ASN A 134 -17.67 10.65 7.39
CA ASN A 134 -18.63 11.73 7.09
C ASN A 134 -18.20 13.09 7.69
N SER A 135 -19.10 14.06 7.78
CA SER A 135 -18.79 15.39 8.35
C SER A 135 -18.33 15.36 9.82
N ASN A 136 -18.68 14.31 10.55
CA ASN A 136 -18.37 14.15 11.97
C ASN A 136 -17.17 13.21 12.20
N PHE A 137 -16.79 12.41 11.20
CA PHE A 137 -15.74 11.39 11.31
C PHE A 137 -14.84 11.38 10.09
N ASN A 138 -13.53 11.29 10.30
CA ASN A 138 -12.57 11.12 9.20
C ASN A 138 -12.87 9.84 8.41
N TYR A 139 -12.65 9.88 7.10
CA TYR A 139 -12.74 8.69 6.26
C TYR A 139 -11.60 7.72 6.54
N PHE A 140 -11.93 6.43 6.59
CA PHE A 140 -10.94 5.36 6.54
C PHE A 140 -10.37 5.23 5.14
N SER A 141 -9.12 4.80 5.05
CA SER A 141 -8.36 4.68 3.81
C SER A 141 -7.87 3.24 3.64
N PRO A 142 -8.78 2.26 3.45
CA PRO A 142 -8.35 0.92 3.10
C PRO A 142 -7.59 0.93 1.78
N VAL A 143 -6.62 0.04 1.66
CA VAL A 143 -5.80 -0.11 0.46
C VAL A 143 -5.80 -1.56 -0.01
N SER A 144 -5.35 -1.78 -1.23
CA SER A 144 -5.33 -3.11 -1.84
C SER A 144 -4.16 -3.92 -1.26
N MET A 145 -4.45 -4.93 -0.46
CA MET A 145 -3.44 -5.78 0.19
C MET A 145 -3.65 -7.24 -0.22
N TYR A 146 -2.86 -7.71 -1.18
CA TYR A 146 -2.94 -9.06 -1.72
C TYR A 146 -1.83 -9.94 -1.16
N PHE A 147 -2.20 -10.94 -0.36
CA PHE A 147 -1.27 -11.85 0.34
C PHE A 147 -1.75 -13.29 0.22
N ARG A 148 -0.84 -14.18 -0.20
CA ARG A 148 -1.06 -15.62 -0.33
C ARG A 148 0.24 -16.38 -0.09
N GLU A 149 0.20 -17.71 -0.02
CA GLU A 149 1.42 -18.51 0.12
C GLU A 149 2.20 -18.55 -1.21
N GLU A 150 1.48 -18.78 -2.29
CA GLU A 150 2.02 -18.95 -3.63
C GLU A 150 2.59 -17.64 -4.19
N LYS A 151 3.71 -17.77 -4.91
CA LYS A 151 4.30 -16.63 -5.61
C LYS A 151 3.30 -16.05 -6.61
N TRP A 152 3.29 -14.72 -6.72
CA TRP A 152 2.48 -14.00 -7.71
C TRP A 152 3.07 -14.12 -9.12
N GLU A 153 2.21 -14.38 -10.09
CA GLU A 153 2.60 -14.26 -11.50
C GLU A 153 2.52 -12.81 -11.96
N ALA A 154 3.40 -12.43 -12.88
CA ALA A 154 3.50 -11.05 -13.35
C ALA A 154 2.19 -10.55 -13.98
N ASP A 155 1.52 -11.41 -14.76
CA ASP A 155 0.27 -11.09 -15.45
C ASP A 155 -0.89 -10.86 -14.45
N GLU A 156 -0.97 -11.66 -13.39
CA GLU A 156 -1.97 -11.47 -12.32
C GLU A 156 -1.81 -10.10 -11.64
N MET A 157 -0.57 -9.76 -11.26
CA MET A 157 -0.26 -8.47 -10.66
C MET A 157 -0.56 -7.32 -11.62
N PHE A 158 -0.22 -7.49 -12.91
CA PHE A 158 -0.47 -6.49 -13.93
C PHE A 158 -1.95 -6.15 -14.06
N HIS A 159 -2.84 -7.15 -14.07
CA HIS A 159 -4.28 -6.90 -14.19
C HIS A 159 -4.83 -6.09 -13.00
N ILE A 160 -4.43 -6.42 -11.78
CA ILE A 160 -4.83 -5.67 -10.57
C ILE A 160 -4.27 -4.25 -10.60
N CYS A 161 -2.98 -4.10 -10.92
CA CYS A 161 -2.34 -2.79 -11.07
C CYS A 161 -3.04 -1.92 -12.12
N LYS A 162 -3.39 -2.51 -13.26
CA LYS A 162 -4.09 -1.83 -14.35
C LYS A 162 -5.48 -1.36 -13.91
N GLU A 163 -6.27 -2.21 -13.24
CA GLU A 163 -7.58 -1.84 -12.71
C GLU A 163 -7.50 -0.63 -11.77
N ILE A 164 -6.53 -0.65 -10.85
CA ILE A 164 -6.33 0.45 -9.89
C ILE A 164 -5.91 1.73 -10.61
N ALA A 165 -4.97 1.65 -11.54
CA ALA A 165 -4.49 2.80 -12.30
C ALA A 165 -5.58 3.42 -13.17
N GLU A 166 -6.37 2.61 -13.89
CA GLU A 166 -7.48 3.07 -14.73
C GLU A 166 -8.59 3.71 -13.90
N THR A 167 -8.92 3.13 -12.74
CA THR A 167 -9.93 3.71 -11.84
C THR A 167 -9.47 5.05 -11.27
N SER A 168 -8.20 5.15 -10.88
CA SER A 168 -7.60 6.39 -10.40
C SER A 168 -7.55 7.46 -11.49
N LEU A 169 -7.26 7.06 -12.73
CA LEU A 169 -7.28 7.94 -13.89
C LEU A 169 -8.69 8.50 -14.12
N ARG A 170 -9.71 7.63 -14.06
CA ARG A 170 -11.11 8.05 -14.19
C ARG A 170 -11.51 9.04 -13.11
N TYR A 171 -11.12 8.81 -11.86
CA TYR A 171 -11.38 9.74 -10.74
C TYR A 171 -10.84 11.16 -10.97
N TYR A 172 -9.72 11.32 -11.67
CA TYR A 172 -9.14 12.64 -11.93
C TYR A 172 -9.66 13.31 -13.21
N ILE A 173 -10.25 12.54 -14.13
CA ILE A 173 -10.71 13.05 -15.43
C ILE A 173 -12.23 13.29 -15.45
N PHE A 174 -13.01 12.51 -14.69
CA PHE A 174 -14.46 12.57 -14.62
C PHE A 174 -14.93 13.00 -13.22
#